data_AF-D8SKY5-F1
#
_entry.id   AF-D8SKY5-F1
#
_cell.length_a   1.000
_cell.length_b   1.000
_cell.length_c   1.000
_cell.angle_alpha   90.00
_cell.angle_beta   90.00
_cell.angle_gamma   90.00
#
_symmetry.space_group_name_H-M   'P 1'
#
loop_
_entity.id
_entity.type
_entity.pdbx_description
1 polymer ?
#
loop_
_entity_poly.entity_id
_entity_poly.type
_entity_poly.pdbx_seq_one_letter_code
_entity_poly.pdbx_strand_id
1 'polypeptide(L)'
;MEIAGKSAIGLSPLKWERMERAELLQERFGCKELEFERSDGIVEARLKLACGSAATIALPQGVVTSYRPIMWHESQEEVLHSKRFPLQGGCAYKGGIRASVARIPEVEDGEETKRANDPPLSWIVNGVSRAPNKWVKITLGSSLPNLKLKNSVTLSKRQLQSTLSIENTGKAPCCFHASIATAVEVGDLAGAYAMGLLGTNFLSLGDESIAENTTAGEEQGPRIFEKLAVLLSGGSYKRPERESQQGDESFVGKDGRLWHRHCSEMAPLAPGMNRLYFMSSMPWTLLDRVRKASLVHLPEIGTEVSEPLQSGARVAGGRLEKVCAARPNFG
;
A
#
# COMPACT_ATOMS: atom_id res chain seq x y z
N MET A 1 -21.18 -41.86 29.49
CA MET A 1 -20.67 -41.93 28.11
C MET A 1 -20.33 -40.50 27.71
N GLU A 2 -19.09 -40.09 27.97
CA GLU A 2 -18.53 -38.85 27.44
C GLU A 2 -18.33 -38.99 25.93
N ILE A 3 -18.67 -37.96 25.17
CA ILE A 3 -18.14 -37.78 23.82
C ILE A 3 -17.46 -36.42 23.78
N ALA A 4 -16.14 -36.46 23.86
CA ALA A 4 -15.24 -35.35 23.60
C ALA A 4 -15.31 -34.96 22.11
N GLY A 5 -15.70 -33.72 21.81
CA GLY A 5 -15.53 -33.10 20.51
C GLY A 5 -14.33 -32.17 20.52
N LYS A 6 -13.23 -32.60 19.89
CA LYS A 6 -11.93 -31.91 19.87
C LYS A 6 -12.01 -30.52 19.22
N SER A 7 -11.41 -29.58 19.95
CA SER A 7 -10.91 -28.27 19.52
C SER A 7 -9.78 -28.39 18.47
N ALA A 8 -9.52 -27.25 17.80
CA ALA A 8 -8.33 -26.86 17.05
C ALA A 8 -8.29 -27.13 15.52
N ILE A 9 -8.78 -26.16 14.74
CA ILE A 9 -8.06 -25.71 13.54
C ILE A 9 -7.24 -24.51 14.00
N GLY A 10 -6.00 -24.79 14.40
CA GLY A 10 -5.05 -23.79 14.87
C GLY A 10 -4.63 -22.87 13.74
N LEU A 11 -5.16 -21.66 13.72
CA LEU A 11 -4.36 -20.51 13.33
C LEU A 11 -3.22 -20.44 14.35
N SER A 12 -1.98 -20.70 13.92
CA SER A 12 -0.83 -20.48 14.78
C SER A 12 -0.90 -19.04 15.27
N PRO A 13 -0.81 -18.79 16.59
CA PRO A 13 -0.66 -17.43 17.06
C PRO A 13 0.59 -16.88 16.37
N LEU A 14 0.40 -15.90 15.49
CA LEU A 14 1.49 -15.09 14.95
C LEU A 14 2.42 -14.81 16.14
N LYS A 15 3.70 -15.20 16.07
CA LYS A 15 4.67 -15.04 17.17
C LYS A 15 4.76 -13.57 17.59
N TRP A 16 3.86 -13.15 18.47
CA TRP A 16 3.78 -11.83 19.10
C TRP A 16 4.82 -11.68 20.23
N GLU A 17 5.56 -12.75 20.51
CA GLU A 17 6.60 -12.87 21.55
C GLU A 17 7.85 -12.00 21.30
N ARG A 18 7.98 -11.35 20.14
CA ARG A 18 9.04 -10.35 19.86
C ARG A 18 8.49 -8.95 19.57
N MET A 19 7.27 -8.62 20.02
CA MET A 19 6.83 -7.22 19.99
C MET A 19 7.66 -6.42 21.00
N GLU A 20 8.52 -5.53 20.50
CA GLU A 20 9.25 -4.60 21.35
C GLU A 20 8.22 -3.76 22.15
N ARG A 21 8.42 -3.72 23.47
CA ARG A 21 7.53 -2.97 24.37
C ARG A 21 7.69 -1.48 24.05
N ALA A 22 6.60 -0.72 24.13
CA ALA A 22 6.62 0.72 23.81
C ALA A 22 7.68 1.47 24.63
N GLU A 23 7.91 1.05 25.88
CA GLU A 23 8.91 1.64 26.77
C GLU A 23 10.34 1.42 26.26
N LEU A 24 10.65 0.24 25.71
CA LEU A 24 11.96 -0.07 25.15
C LEU A 24 12.21 0.69 23.83
N LEU A 25 11.18 0.80 23.00
CA LEU A 25 11.24 1.62 21.79
C LEU A 25 11.43 3.09 22.14
N GLN A 26 10.72 3.58 23.16
CA GLN A 26 10.86 4.94 23.66
C GLN A 26 12.26 5.21 24.22
N GLU A 27 12.83 4.29 25.01
CA GLU A 27 14.20 4.41 25.54
C GLU A 27 15.24 4.43 24.41
N ARG A 28 15.09 3.57 23.42
CA ARG A 28 16.09 3.38 22.35
C ARG A 28 16.00 4.42 21.24
N PHE A 29 14.79 4.85 20.89
CA PHE A 29 14.53 5.63 19.68
C PHE A 29 13.71 6.90 19.92
N GLY A 30 13.15 7.08 21.12
CA GLY A 30 12.33 8.23 21.46
C GLY A 30 13.08 9.55 21.36
N CYS A 31 12.40 10.58 20.87
CA CYS A 31 12.93 11.94 20.84
C CYS A 31 11.80 12.96 20.86
N LYS A 32 12.12 14.26 20.85
CA LYS A 32 11.12 15.34 20.90
C LYS A 32 10.08 15.22 19.77
N GLU A 33 10.49 14.75 18.60
CA GLU A 33 9.64 14.62 17.41
C GLU A 33 9.04 13.21 17.23
N LEU A 34 9.33 12.26 18.13
CA LEU A 34 8.90 10.87 18.02
C LEU A 34 8.66 10.25 19.39
N GLU A 35 7.41 9.83 19.62
CA GLU A 35 6.99 9.08 20.81
C GLU A 35 6.45 7.70 20.41
N PHE A 36 6.60 6.74 21.31
CA PHE A 36 6.01 5.42 21.21
C PHE A 36 4.99 5.22 22.34
N GLU A 37 3.76 4.87 21.98
CA GLU A 37 2.69 4.62 22.95
C GLU A 37 2.03 3.27 22.64
N ARG A 38 1.52 2.61 23.69
CA ARG A 38 0.66 1.45 23.51
C ARG A 38 -0.81 1.86 23.66
N SER A 39 -1.60 1.65 22.60
CA SER A 39 -3.03 1.97 22.59
C SER A 39 -3.81 0.75 22.09
N ASP A 40 -4.78 0.26 22.87
CA ASP A 40 -5.59 -0.95 22.63
C ASP A 40 -4.81 -2.13 22.02
N GLY A 41 -3.75 -2.53 22.73
CA GLY A 41 -2.98 -3.74 22.44
C GLY A 41 -1.89 -3.59 21.38
N ILE A 42 -1.89 -2.52 20.57
CA ILE A 42 -0.86 -2.24 19.55
C ILE A 42 0.10 -1.13 19.99
N VAL A 43 1.35 -1.16 19.51
CA VAL A 43 2.29 -0.06 19.70
C VAL A 43 2.17 0.89 18.53
N GLU A 44 2.09 2.18 18.80
CA GLU A 44 2.04 3.25 17.82
C GLU A 44 3.26 4.15 17.95
N ALA A 45 3.92 4.42 16.82
CA ALA A 45 4.95 5.44 16.71
C ALA A 45 4.29 6.74 16.22
N ARG A 46 4.30 7.79 17.04
CA ARG A 46 3.71 9.09 16.72
C ARG A 46 4.81 10.10 16.44
N LEU A 47 4.83 10.57 15.20
CA LEU A 47 5.76 11.58 14.70
C LEU A 47 5.07 12.94 14.82
N LYS A 48 5.74 13.93 15.41
CA LYS A 48 5.18 15.28 15.57
C LYS A 48 6.26 16.36 15.40
N LEU A 49 6.04 17.28 14.48
CA LEU A 49 6.93 18.43 14.27
C LEU A 49 6.46 19.64 15.07
N ALA A 50 7.39 20.55 15.38
CA ALA A 50 7.08 21.80 16.09
C ALA A 50 6.07 22.70 15.36
N CYS A 51 5.99 22.59 14.02
CA CYS A 51 5.01 23.30 13.20
C CYS A 51 3.58 22.72 13.28
N GLY A 52 3.37 21.67 14.08
CA GLY A 52 2.09 21.00 14.27
C GLY A 52 1.96 19.70 13.48
N SER A 53 2.54 19.62 12.26
CA SER A 53 2.37 18.43 11.40
C SER A 53 2.67 17.13 12.14
N ALA A 54 1.78 16.15 12.00
CA ALA A 54 1.85 14.89 12.72
C ALA A 54 1.53 13.68 11.82
N ALA A 55 2.07 12.51 12.18
CA ALA A 55 1.73 11.24 11.57
C ALA A 55 1.83 10.09 12.59
N THR A 56 1.00 9.06 12.44
CA THR A 56 0.98 7.90 13.34
C THR A 56 1.22 6.62 12.56
N ILE A 57 2.04 5.71 13.11
CA ILE A 57 2.39 4.43 12.49
C ILE A 57 2.09 3.30 13.46
N ALA A 58 1.27 2.33 13.04
CA ALA A 58 0.93 1.16 13.82
C ALA A 58 1.97 0.03 13.63
N LEU A 59 2.56 -0.44 14.74
CA LEU A 59 3.58 -1.49 14.78
C LEU A 59 3.04 -2.78 15.41
N PRO A 60 3.37 -3.96 14.87
CA PRO A 60 4.37 -4.22 13.83
C PRO A 60 3.80 -4.17 12.40
N GLN A 61 2.56 -3.73 12.19
CA GLN A 61 1.95 -3.72 10.85
C GLN A 61 2.66 -2.81 9.84
N GLY A 62 3.42 -1.81 10.33
CA GLY A 62 4.14 -0.85 9.49
C GLY A 62 3.21 0.03 8.66
N VAL A 63 1.99 0.27 9.15
CA VAL A 63 0.95 1.06 8.47
C VAL A 63 0.95 2.48 9.03
N VAL A 64 1.05 3.48 8.17
CA VAL A 64 0.75 4.86 8.56
C VAL A 64 -0.76 5.00 8.66
N THR A 65 -1.28 5.17 9.86
CA THR A 65 -2.73 5.19 10.15
C THR A 65 -3.31 6.59 10.15
N SER A 66 -2.49 7.62 10.39
CA SER A 66 -2.90 9.03 10.38
C SER A 66 -1.81 9.91 9.81
N TYR A 67 -2.21 10.94 9.06
CA TYR A 67 -1.36 12.03 8.63
C TYR A 67 -2.13 13.35 8.65
N ARG A 68 -1.62 14.28 9.45
CA ARG A 68 -2.20 15.59 9.69
C ARG A 68 -1.16 16.68 9.42
N PRO A 69 -0.98 17.12 8.17
CA PRO A 69 -0.10 18.25 7.86
C PRO A 69 -0.66 19.56 8.40
N ILE A 70 0.23 20.52 8.65
CA ILE A 70 -0.15 21.92 8.82
C ILE A 70 -0.57 22.50 7.46
N MET A 71 -1.84 22.86 7.36
CA MET A 71 -2.43 23.41 6.13
C MET A 71 -2.06 24.89 5.96
N TRP A 72 -2.48 25.50 4.86
CA TRP A 72 -2.21 26.92 4.59
C TRP A 72 -2.96 27.87 5.53
N HIS A 73 -4.11 27.44 6.06
CA HIS A 73 -4.90 28.15 7.08
C HIS A 73 -4.53 27.74 8.52
N GLU A 74 -3.33 27.21 8.73
CA GLU A 74 -2.77 26.87 10.06
C GLU A 74 -3.56 25.84 10.89
N SER A 75 -4.53 25.16 10.29
CA SER A 75 -5.21 24.03 10.93
C SER A 75 -4.62 22.71 10.44
N GLN A 76 -5.02 21.64 11.14
CA GLN A 76 -4.65 20.27 10.82
C GLN A 76 -5.88 19.51 10.40
N GLU A 77 -5.76 18.78 9.30
CA GLU A 77 -6.82 17.92 8.81
C GLU A 77 -6.29 16.52 8.55
N GLU A 78 -7.11 15.52 8.84
CA GLU A 78 -6.78 14.13 8.53
C GLU A 78 -6.81 13.93 7.01
N VAL A 79 -5.67 13.52 6.46
CA VAL A 79 -5.51 13.24 5.02
C VAL A 79 -5.74 11.77 4.71
N LEU A 80 -5.47 10.86 5.65
CA LEU A 80 -5.56 9.43 5.38
C LEU A 80 -6.90 8.85 5.81
N HIS A 81 -7.47 8.00 4.96
CA HIS A 81 -8.59 7.16 5.34
C HIS A 81 -8.04 5.91 6.02
N SER A 82 -8.27 5.76 7.32
CA SER A 82 -7.90 4.56 8.07
C SER A 82 -9.02 4.14 9.01
N LYS A 83 -9.34 2.85 9.01
CA LYS A 83 -10.33 2.24 9.91
C LYS A 83 -9.65 1.17 10.75
N ARG A 84 -9.90 1.24 12.06
CA ARG A 84 -9.38 0.29 13.05
C ARG A 84 -10.40 -0.82 13.31
N PHE A 85 -9.92 -2.06 13.43
CA PHE A 85 -10.75 -3.23 13.72
C PHE A 85 -10.11 -4.05 14.85
N PRO A 86 -10.90 -4.55 15.82
CA PRO A 86 -10.37 -5.37 16.90
C PRO A 86 -9.90 -6.74 16.38
N LEU A 87 -8.82 -7.25 16.98
CA LEU A 87 -8.32 -8.62 16.78
C LEU A 87 -8.05 -9.26 18.14
N GLN A 88 -8.02 -10.58 18.20
CA GLN A 88 -7.64 -11.28 19.43
C GLN A 88 -6.19 -10.91 19.80
N GLY A 89 -6.00 -10.22 20.92
CA GLY A 89 -4.68 -9.76 21.37
C GLY A 89 -4.17 -8.46 20.73
N GLY A 90 -5.00 -7.72 19.97
CA GLY A 90 -4.60 -6.45 19.37
C GLY A 90 -5.66 -5.81 18.47
N CYS A 91 -5.21 -5.14 17.41
CA CYS A 91 -6.10 -4.56 16.39
C CYS A 91 -5.42 -4.59 15.03
N ALA A 92 -6.21 -4.49 13.96
CA ALA A 92 -5.74 -4.30 12.59
C ALA A 92 -6.28 -3.00 12.00
N TYR A 93 -5.55 -2.47 11.02
CA TYR A 93 -5.96 -1.28 10.27
C TYR A 93 -6.29 -1.63 8.82
N LYS A 94 -7.40 -1.08 8.31
CA LYS A 94 -7.73 -1.04 6.87
C LYS A 94 -7.54 0.39 6.38
N GLY A 95 -6.89 0.56 5.24
CA GLY A 95 -6.52 1.89 4.71
C GLY A 95 -5.15 2.36 5.19
N GLY A 96 -4.96 3.67 5.33
CA GLY A 96 -3.68 4.28 5.64
C GLY A 96 -2.65 4.14 4.51
N ILE A 97 -1.36 4.27 4.85
CA ILE A 97 -0.24 3.97 3.95
C ILE A 97 0.39 2.65 4.35
N ARG A 98 0.41 1.67 3.43
CA ARG A 98 0.96 0.33 3.66
C ARG A 98 1.92 -0.04 2.54
N ALA A 99 3.12 -0.45 2.92
CA ALA A 99 4.04 -1.17 2.04
C ALA A 99 3.70 -2.66 2.03
N SER A 100 3.68 -3.29 0.87
CA SER A 100 3.43 -4.73 0.70
C SER A 100 4.44 -5.31 -0.28
N VAL A 101 4.93 -6.51 0.01
CA VAL A 101 5.83 -7.26 -0.86
C VAL A 101 5.36 -8.70 -0.86
N ALA A 102 5.21 -9.28 -2.04
CA ALA A 102 4.81 -10.66 -2.24
C ALA A 102 5.77 -11.32 -3.24
N ARG A 103 6.28 -12.51 -2.91
CA ARG A 103 7.12 -13.27 -3.84
C ARG A 103 6.25 -13.88 -4.95
N ILE A 104 6.78 -13.92 -6.16
CA ILE A 104 6.16 -14.69 -7.25
C ILE A 104 6.83 -16.07 -7.23
N PRO A 105 6.08 -17.16 -7.00
CA PRO A 105 6.66 -18.50 -7.08
C PRO A 105 7.21 -18.73 -8.49
N GLU A 106 8.40 -19.30 -8.57
CA GLU A 106 8.97 -19.81 -9.82
C GLU A 106 8.20 -21.09 -10.15
N VAL A 107 7.54 -21.11 -11.32
CA VAL A 107 6.84 -22.30 -11.80
C VAL A 107 7.91 -23.22 -12.37
N GLU A 108 8.34 -24.22 -11.60
CA GLU A 108 8.98 -25.40 -12.16
C GLU A 108 7.90 -26.31 -12.77
N ASP A 109 8.22 -26.91 -13.91
CA ASP A 109 7.32 -27.65 -14.81
C ASP A 109 6.17 -28.42 -14.13
N GLY A 110 4.94 -28.07 -14.51
CA GLY A 110 3.79 -28.98 -14.50
C GLY A 110 3.09 -29.27 -13.17
N GLU A 111 3.63 -28.87 -12.02
CA GLU A 111 2.90 -28.92 -10.75
C GLU A 111 2.39 -27.54 -10.34
N GLU A 112 1.08 -27.44 -10.08
CA GLU A 112 0.42 -26.26 -9.54
C GLU A 112 1.00 -25.97 -8.15
N THR A 113 2.07 -25.16 -8.11
CA THR A 113 2.82 -24.89 -6.89
C THR A 113 1.88 -24.26 -5.86
N LYS A 114 1.74 -24.94 -4.72
CA LYS A 114 0.96 -24.48 -3.58
C LYS A 114 1.34 -23.05 -3.25
N ARG A 115 0.34 -22.18 -3.35
CA ARG A 115 0.34 -20.75 -3.02
C ARG A 115 1.25 -20.47 -1.82
N ALA A 116 2.27 -19.64 -2.02
CA ALA A 116 2.98 -19.05 -0.91
C ALA A 116 2.03 -18.03 -0.25
N ASN A 117 1.27 -18.49 0.74
CA ASN A 117 0.67 -17.61 1.74
C ASN A 117 1.81 -17.08 2.61
N ASP A 118 2.61 -16.16 2.06
CA ASP A 118 3.62 -15.45 2.84
C ASP A 118 2.88 -14.77 4.00
N PRO A 119 3.32 -14.98 5.26
CA PRO A 119 2.67 -14.34 6.40
C PRO A 119 2.74 -12.82 6.24
N PRO A 120 1.77 -12.07 6.79
CA PRO A 120 1.79 -10.61 6.74
C PRO A 120 3.13 -10.07 7.26
N LEU A 121 3.70 -9.12 6.52
CA LEU A 121 4.98 -8.52 6.87
C LEU A 121 4.93 -7.91 8.28
N SER A 122 5.85 -8.35 9.13
CA SER A 122 6.05 -7.79 10.47
C SER A 122 7.24 -6.84 10.44
N TRP A 123 6.98 -5.58 10.75
CA TRP A 123 7.94 -4.49 10.69
C TRP A 123 8.48 -4.18 12.09
N ILE A 124 9.81 -4.06 12.19
CA ILE A 124 10.54 -3.71 13.41
C ILE A 124 11.24 -2.37 13.21
N VAL A 125 11.35 -1.56 14.27
CA VAL A 125 12.07 -0.28 14.20
C VAL A 125 13.57 -0.54 14.12
N ASN A 126 14.18 -0.16 13.00
CA ASN A 126 15.61 -0.30 12.76
C ASN A 126 16.40 0.97 13.11
N GLY A 127 15.76 2.14 13.07
CA GLY A 127 16.45 3.39 13.36
C GLY A 127 15.60 4.63 13.16
N VAL A 128 16.07 5.74 13.73
CA VAL A 128 15.47 7.06 13.63
C VAL A 128 16.53 8.04 13.17
N SER A 129 16.17 8.92 12.24
CA SER A 129 16.99 10.04 11.80
C SER A 129 16.15 11.31 11.85
N ARG A 130 16.78 12.46 12.08
CA ARG A 130 16.04 13.72 12.17
C ARG A 130 16.90 14.91 11.82
N ALA A 131 16.24 15.94 11.31
CA ALA A 131 16.75 17.29 11.30
C ALA A 131 15.80 18.14 12.16
N PRO A 132 16.25 18.65 13.32
CA PRO A 132 15.41 19.41 14.24
C PRO A 132 14.62 20.50 13.53
N ASN A 133 13.32 20.61 13.85
CA ASN A 133 12.37 21.55 13.25
C ASN A 133 12.14 21.43 11.73
N LYS A 134 12.76 20.45 11.05
CA LYS A 134 12.61 20.25 9.60
C LYS A 134 11.89 18.96 9.27
N TRP A 135 12.43 17.83 9.74
CA TRP A 135 11.87 16.51 9.47
C TRP A 135 12.28 15.48 10.52
N VAL A 136 11.47 14.44 10.66
CA VAL A 136 11.76 13.23 11.43
C VAL A 136 11.48 12.01 10.56
N LYS A 137 12.40 11.03 10.58
CA LYS A 137 12.35 9.82 9.78
C LYS A 137 12.47 8.61 10.69
N ILE A 138 11.52 7.70 10.58
CA ILE A 138 11.60 6.36 11.16
C ILE A 138 11.87 5.34 10.07
N THR A 139 12.75 4.40 10.36
CA THR A 139 13.14 3.31 9.47
C THR A 139 12.68 1.99 10.07
N LEU A 140 11.91 1.25 9.29
CA LEU A 140 11.39 -0.06 9.61
C LEU A 140 12.12 -1.14 8.80
N GLY A 141 12.38 -2.28 9.42
CA GLY A 141 12.96 -3.47 8.79
C GLY A 141 11.98 -4.63 8.77
N SER A 142 12.02 -5.40 7.70
CA SER A 142 11.39 -6.72 7.57
C SER A 142 12.28 -7.60 6.69
N SER A 143 12.00 -8.90 6.64
CA SER A 143 12.72 -9.83 5.77
C SER A 143 11.77 -10.91 5.26
N LEU A 144 11.94 -11.26 3.99
CA LEU A 144 11.42 -12.47 3.37
C LEU A 144 12.61 -13.37 2.97
N PRO A 145 12.40 -14.66 2.63
CA PRO A 145 13.49 -15.50 2.13
C PRO A 145 14.22 -14.84 0.95
N ASN A 146 15.54 -14.63 1.11
CA ASN A 146 16.42 -13.97 0.16
C ASN A 146 16.12 -12.49 -0.14
N LEU A 147 15.22 -11.85 0.62
CA LEU A 147 14.88 -10.44 0.45
C LEU A 147 14.97 -9.71 1.79
N LYS A 148 15.76 -8.65 1.83
CA LYS A 148 15.79 -7.71 2.95
C LYS A 148 14.96 -6.48 2.60
N LEU A 149 13.99 -6.18 3.45
CA LEU A 149 13.02 -5.12 3.24
C LEU A 149 13.28 -3.99 4.22
N LYS A 150 13.26 -2.75 3.70
CA LYS A 150 13.37 -1.54 4.50
C LYS A 150 12.29 -0.57 4.06
N ASN A 151 11.38 -0.21 4.95
CA ASN A 151 10.42 0.85 4.72
C ASN A 151 10.79 2.04 5.60
N SER A 152 10.89 3.23 5.03
CA SER A 152 11.14 4.44 5.81
C SER A 152 10.05 5.46 5.62
N VAL A 153 9.58 6.03 6.72
CA VAL A 153 8.54 7.05 6.76
C VAL A 153 9.16 8.34 7.27
N THR A 154 9.12 9.39 6.44
CA THR A 154 9.68 10.70 6.75
C THR A 154 8.57 11.73 6.80
N LEU A 155 8.40 12.37 7.95
CA LEU A 155 7.48 13.49 8.15
C LEU A 155 8.24 14.80 8.04
N SER A 156 7.80 15.67 7.13
CA SER A 156 8.25 17.05 6.94
C SER A 156 7.06 18.01 7.08
N LYS A 157 7.32 19.33 7.10
CA LYS A 157 6.27 20.36 7.33
C LYS A 157 4.98 20.13 6.53
N ARG A 158 5.05 19.86 5.22
CA ARG A 158 3.87 19.66 4.34
C ARG A 158 3.94 18.39 3.50
N GLN A 159 4.80 17.46 3.89
CA GLN A 159 5.03 16.24 3.11
C GLN A 159 5.21 15.05 4.03
N LEU A 160 4.60 13.94 3.64
CA LEU A 160 4.86 12.62 4.19
C LEU A 160 5.43 11.75 3.07
N GLN A 161 6.63 11.23 3.28
CA GLN A 161 7.31 10.37 2.32
C GLN A 161 7.41 8.95 2.88
N SER A 162 6.91 7.96 2.14
CA SER A 162 7.11 6.54 2.40
C SER A 162 8.00 5.96 1.31
N THR A 163 9.10 5.31 1.70
CA THR A 163 10.08 4.73 0.76
C THR A 163 10.32 3.28 1.12
N LEU A 164 9.96 2.38 0.21
CA LEU A 164 10.24 0.95 0.28
C LEU A 164 11.50 0.63 -0.52
N SER A 165 12.49 0.05 0.16
CA SER A 165 13.73 -0.47 -0.40
C SER A 165 13.73 -1.98 -0.25
N ILE A 166 14.07 -2.68 -1.33
CA ILE A 166 14.09 -4.14 -1.42
C ILE A 166 15.47 -4.54 -1.91
N GLU A 167 16.16 -5.37 -1.15
CA GLU A 167 17.50 -5.84 -1.45
C GLU A 167 17.46 -7.37 -1.62
N ASN A 168 17.90 -7.87 -2.76
CA ASN A 168 18.08 -9.31 -2.97
C ASN A 168 19.37 -9.76 -2.28
N THR A 169 19.23 -10.56 -1.22
CA THR A 169 20.35 -11.13 -0.46
C THR A 169 20.67 -12.56 -0.89
N GLY A 170 19.92 -13.10 -1.86
CA GLY A 170 20.15 -14.42 -2.44
C GLY A 170 21.27 -14.43 -3.47
N LYS A 171 21.69 -15.63 -3.86
CA LYS A 171 22.66 -15.84 -4.95
C LYS A 171 22.03 -15.84 -6.34
N ALA A 172 20.72 -16.06 -6.43
CA ALA A 172 19.95 -16.10 -7.67
C ALA A 172 19.04 -14.87 -7.79
N PRO A 173 18.70 -14.43 -9.02
CA PRO A 173 17.61 -13.50 -9.25
C PRO A 173 16.31 -14.00 -8.59
N CYS A 174 15.44 -13.08 -8.20
CA CYS A 174 14.13 -13.45 -7.66
C CYS A 174 13.03 -12.54 -8.19
N CYS A 175 11.85 -13.11 -8.33
CA CYS A 175 10.65 -12.41 -8.79
C CYS A 175 9.80 -11.98 -7.59
N PHE A 176 9.40 -10.71 -7.56
CA PHE A 176 8.49 -10.20 -6.54
C PHE A 176 7.58 -9.10 -7.08
N HIS A 177 6.44 -8.94 -6.41
CA HIS A 177 5.58 -7.78 -6.50
C HIS A 177 5.76 -6.93 -5.25
N ALA A 178 5.79 -5.62 -5.43
CA ALA A 178 5.79 -4.68 -4.33
C ALA A 178 4.78 -3.57 -4.58
N SER A 179 4.15 -3.08 -3.52
CA SER A 179 3.29 -1.92 -3.60
C SER A 179 3.37 -1.01 -2.38
N ILE A 180 3.08 0.27 -2.61
CA ILE A 180 2.74 1.23 -1.55
C ILE A 180 1.31 1.67 -1.80
N ALA A 181 0.40 1.14 -1.01
CA ALA A 181 -1.02 1.51 -1.02
C ALA A 181 -1.25 2.65 -0.03
N THR A 182 -1.93 3.71 -0.47
CA THR A 182 -2.32 4.92 0.26
C THR A 182 -3.83 5.08 0.14
N ALA A 183 -4.57 4.96 1.24
CA ALA A 183 -5.99 5.31 1.27
C ALA A 183 -6.14 6.76 1.75
N VAL A 184 -6.80 7.60 0.94
CA VAL A 184 -6.94 9.04 1.20
C VAL A 184 -8.38 9.31 1.62
N GLU A 185 -8.53 10.17 2.62
CA GLU A 185 -9.83 10.63 3.08
C GLU A 185 -10.36 11.69 2.09
N VAL A 186 -11.48 11.38 1.45
CA VAL A 186 -12.19 12.29 0.52
C VAL A 186 -13.57 12.61 1.06
N GLY A 187 -14.01 13.87 0.90
CA GLY A 187 -15.30 14.33 1.42
C GLY A 187 -16.49 13.71 0.69
N ASP A 188 -16.42 13.69 -0.64
CA ASP A 188 -17.38 12.99 -1.51
C ASP A 188 -16.67 12.51 -2.77
N LEU A 189 -16.90 11.26 -3.16
CA LEU A 189 -16.35 10.69 -4.40
C LEU A 189 -16.87 11.43 -5.64
N ALA A 190 -18.12 11.91 -5.64
CA ALA A 190 -18.67 12.65 -6.77
C ALA A 190 -17.97 14.01 -7.00
N GLY A 191 -17.37 14.57 -5.94
CA GLY A 191 -16.58 15.81 -5.98
C GLY A 191 -15.07 15.60 -6.07
N ALA A 192 -14.62 14.35 -6.24
CA ALA A 192 -13.20 13.99 -6.25
C ALA A 192 -12.71 13.66 -7.66
N TYR A 193 -11.55 14.21 -8.02
CA TYR A 193 -10.98 14.06 -9.36
C TYR A 193 -9.49 13.75 -9.28
N ALA A 194 -9.00 12.90 -10.18
CA ALA A 194 -7.57 12.75 -10.42
C ALA A 194 -7.15 13.60 -11.63
N MET A 195 -6.11 14.41 -11.45
CA MET A 195 -5.53 15.28 -12.48
C MET A 195 -4.11 14.85 -12.80
N GLY A 196 -3.67 15.09 -14.04
CA GLY A 196 -2.35 14.64 -14.53
C GLY A 196 -2.37 13.24 -15.14
N LEU A 197 -3.57 12.71 -15.41
CA LEU A 197 -3.78 11.42 -16.07
C LEU A 197 -4.19 11.54 -17.55
N LEU A 198 -4.17 12.74 -18.13
CA LEU A 198 -4.49 12.94 -19.54
C LEU A 198 -3.48 12.19 -20.45
N GLY A 199 -3.98 11.49 -21.45
CA GLY A 199 -3.20 10.71 -22.41
C GLY A 199 -2.69 9.38 -21.85
N THR A 200 -2.95 9.07 -20.58
CA THR A 200 -2.43 7.87 -19.93
C THR A 200 -3.26 6.64 -20.29
N ASN A 201 -2.59 5.52 -20.57
CA ASN A 201 -3.26 4.25 -20.82
C ASN A 201 -3.50 3.52 -19.49
N PHE A 202 -4.68 2.93 -19.35
CA PHE A 202 -5.05 2.14 -18.19
C PHE A 202 -5.82 0.87 -18.54
N LEU A 203 -5.71 -0.12 -17.65
CA LEU A 203 -6.57 -1.29 -17.62
C LEU A 203 -7.66 -1.07 -16.58
N SER A 204 -8.90 -1.29 -16.96
CA SER A 204 -10.01 -1.38 -16.00
C SER A 204 -9.99 -2.79 -15.40
N LEU A 205 -9.99 -2.91 -14.07
CA LEU A 205 -9.83 -4.19 -13.37
C LEU A 205 -11.14 -4.80 -12.82
N GLY A 206 -12.26 -4.09 -12.83
CA GLY A 206 -13.51 -4.59 -12.20
C GLY A 206 -13.90 -3.81 -10.97
N ASP A 207 -15.22 -3.69 -10.75
CA ASP A 207 -15.71 -3.28 -9.43
C ASP A 207 -15.13 -4.21 -8.36
N GLU A 208 -14.54 -3.64 -7.31
CA GLU A 208 -14.19 -4.39 -6.09
C GLU A 208 -15.43 -4.80 -5.27
N SER A 209 -16.65 -4.59 -5.79
CA SER A 209 -17.92 -4.86 -5.08
C SER A 209 -18.19 -6.33 -4.77
N ILE A 210 -17.28 -7.26 -5.11
CA ILE A 210 -17.34 -8.66 -4.67
C ILE A 210 -16.68 -8.88 -3.29
N ALA A 211 -16.09 -7.87 -2.65
CA ALA A 211 -15.34 -8.05 -1.39
C ALA A 211 -15.86 -7.27 -0.18
N GLU A 212 -17.09 -6.73 -0.20
CA GLU A 212 -17.70 -6.09 0.99
C GLU A 212 -18.54 -7.05 1.85
N ASN A 213 -18.77 -8.29 1.40
CA ASN A 213 -19.55 -9.30 2.14
C ASN A 213 -18.71 -10.48 2.67
N THR A 214 -17.50 -10.22 3.20
CA THR A 214 -16.80 -11.24 4.00
C THR A 214 -16.74 -10.79 5.45
N THR A 215 -17.57 -11.44 6.25
CA THR A 215 -17.54 -11.46 7.72
C THR A 215 -16.11 -11.59 8.25
N ALA A 216 -15.87 -10.93 9.38
CA ALA A 216 -14.62 -10.91 10.13
C ALA A 216 -13.83 -12.22 10.04
N GLY A 217 -12.63 -12.17 9.45
CA GLY A 217 -11.68 -13.30 9.49
C GLY A 217 -10.82 -13.50 8.24
N GLU A 218 -11.22 -13.03 7.05
CA GLU A 218 -10.37 -13.15 5.85
C GLU A 218 -9.56 -11.87 5.60
N GLU A 219 -8.25 -11.94 5.84
CA GLU A 219 -7.31 -10.92 5.40
C GLU A 219 -7.43 -10.70 3.88
N GLN A 220 -7.75 -9.48 3.45
CA GLN A 220 -7.81 -9.09 2.03
C GLN A 220 -6.43 -8.83 1.39
N GLY A 221 -5.39 -9.55 1.82
CA GLY A 221 -4.20 -9.84 1.02
C GLY A 221 -4.09 -11.36 0.99
N PRO A 222 -4.09 -12.04 -0.18
CA PRO A 222 -3.23 -11.85 -1.34
C PRO A 222 -3.98 -11.77 -2.69
N ARG A 223 -5.33 -11.72 -2.69
CA ARG A 223 -6.17 -11.82 -3.91
C ARG A 223 -5.95 -10.70 -4.95
N ILE A 224 -5.45 -9.53 -4.52
CA ILE A 224 -5.15 -8.40 -5.41
C ILE A 224 -3.87 -8.66 -6.22
N PHE A 225 -2.86 -9.26 -5.58
CA PHE A 225 -1.64 -9.68 -6.24
C PHE A 225 -1.89 -10.85 -7.19
N GLU A 226 -2.87 -11.72 -6.93
CA GLU A 226 -3.24 -12.79 -7.86
C GLU A 226 -3.76 -12.22 -9.20
N LYS A 227 -4.67 -11.23 -9.16
CA LYS A 227 -5.16 -10.56 -10.38
C LYS A 227 -4.06 -9.79 -11.09
N LEU A 228 -3.22 -9.06 -10.35
CA LEU A 228 -2.08 -8.33 -10.92
C LEU A 228 -0.97 -9.24 -11.45
N ALA A 229 -0.71 -10.39 -10.80
CA ALA A 229 0.27 -11.37 -11.23
C ALA A 229 -0.17 -12.03 -12.54
N VAL A 230 -1.45 -12.39 -12.68
CA VAL A 230 -2.03 -12.90 -13.94
C VAL A 230 -1.98 -11.84 -15.05
N LEU A 231 -2.25 -10.57 -14.71
CA LEU A 231 -2.17 -9.47 -15.67
C LEU A 231 -0.72 -9.19 -16.09
N LEU A 232 0.23 -9.14 -15.18
CA LEU A 232 1.63 -8.87 -15.50
C LEU A 232 2.37 -10.12 -16.05
N SER A 233 1.75 -11.32 -15.97
CA SER A 233 2.26 -12.58 -16.52
C SER A 233 1.84 -12.91 -17.95
N GLY A 234 1.06 -12.05 -18.61
CA GLY A 234 0.54 -12.33 -19.95
C GLY A 234 -0.63 -13.32 -19.99
N GLY A 235 -1.24 -13.64 -18.83
CA GLY A 235 -2.44 -14.46 -18.78
C GLY A 235 -3.65 -13.79 -19.43
N SER A 236 -4.50 -14.58 -20.08
CA SER A 236 -5.78 -14.13 -20.66
C SER A 236 -6.84 -14.08 -19.56
N TYR A 237 -7.29 -12.88 -19.21
CA TYR A 237 -8.43 -12.68 -18.30
C TYR A 237 -9.65 -12.28 -19.14
N LYS A 238 -10.64 -13.17 -19.26
CA LYS A 238 -11.93 -12.83 -19.87
C LYS A 238 -12.79 -12.07 -18.86
N ARG A 239 -13.17 -10.84 -19.20
CA ARG A 239 -13.99 -9.96 -18.36
C ARG A 239 -15.31 -9.61 -19.06
N PRO A 240 -16.43 -9.45 -18.32
CA PRO A 240 -17.66 -8.89 -18.87
C PRO A 240 -17.48 -7.40 -19.22
N GLU A 241 -17.96 -7.02 -20.41
CA GLU A 241 -17.95 -5.67 -20.95
C GLU A 241 -18.77 -4.71 -20.08
N ARG A 242 -18.18 -3.57 -19.73
CA ARG A 242 -18.93 -2.36 -19.39
C ARG A 242 -18.29 -1.20 -20.15
N GLU A 243 -19.15 -0.38 -20.74
CA GLU A 243 -18.78 0.84 -21.44
C GLU A 243 -17.93 1.74 -20.54
N SER A 244 -16.88 2.30 -21.13
CA SER A 244 -16.06 3.34 -20.52
C SER A 244 -16.94 4.51 -20.08
N GLN A 245 -16.53 5.18 -19.01
CA GLN A 245 -17.14 6.46 -18.67
C GLN A 245 -17.00 7.42 -19.85
N GLN A 246 -18.04 8.22 -20.06
CA GLN A 246 -18.23 9.14 -21.16
C GLN A 246 -16.97 9.99 -21.40
N GLY A 247 -16.18 9.65 -22.43
CA GLY A 247 -15.01 10.41 -22.86
C GLY A 247 -13.71 9.63 -23.08
N ASP A 248 -13.54 8.43 -22.52
CA ASP A 248 -12.29 7.67 -22.68
C ASP A 248 -12.26 6.82 -23.97
N GLU A 249 -11.12 6.82 -24.66
CA GLU A 249 -10.89 5.99 -25.85
C GLU A 249 -10.56 4.54 -25.45
N SER A 250 -11.16 3.57 -26.12
CA SER A 250 -10.89 2.14 -25.88
C SER A 250 -10.23 1.50 -27.11
N PHE A 251 -9.21 0.68 -26.89
CA PHE A 251 -8.48 -0.01 -27.96
C PHE A 251 -7.97 -1.37 -27.50
N VAL A 252 -7.83 -2.31 -28.44
CA VAL A 252 -7.23 -3.63 -28.15
C VAL A 252 -5.71 -3.52 -28.31
N GLY A 253 -4.98 -3.81 -27.23
CA GLY A 253 -3.53 -3.80 -27.22
C GLY A 253 -2.93 -5.00 -27.95
N LYS A 254 -1.62 -4.96 -28.22
CA LYS A 254 -0.88 -6.09 -28.81
C LYS A 254 -0.93 -7.36 -27.93
N ASP A 255 -1.18 -7.19 -26.64
CA ASP A 255 -1.40 -8.25 -25.66
C ASP A 255 -2.82 -8.84 -25.70
N GLY A 256 -3.65 -8.41 -26.66
CA GLY A 256 -5.03 -8.85 -26.82
C GLY A 256 -5.99 -8.28 -25.76
N ARG A 257 -5.53 -7.36 -24.91
CA ARG A 257 -6.34 -6.80 -23.82
C ARG A 257 -7.05 -5.53 -24.25
N LEU A 258 -8.20 -5.28 -23.64
CA LEU A 258 -8.89 -4.00 -23.80
C LEU A 258 -8.21 -2.95 -22.91
N TRP A 259 -7.53 -2.02 -23.56
CA TRP A 259 -6.93 -0.85 -22.96
C TRP A 259 -7.86 0.35 -23.12
N HIS A 260 -7.77 1.26 -22.17
CA HIS A 260 -8.42 2.56 -22.25
C HIS A 260 -7.34 3.64 -22.20
N ARG A 261 -7.58 4.77 -22.87
CA ARG A 261 -6.77 5.97 -22.76
C ARG A 261 -7.60 7.07 -22.14
N HIS A 262 -7.04 7.75 -21.13
CA HIS A 262 -7.69 8.89 -20.53
C HIS A 262 -7.64 10.10 -21.45
N CYS A 263 -8.82 10.67 -21.76
CA CYS A 263 -8.94 11.82 -22.65
C CYS A 263 -9.41 13.09 -21.94
N SER A 264 -9.54 13.05 -20.61
CA SER A 264 -9.91 14.21 -19.78
C SER A 264 -8.73 14.65 -18.90
N GLU A 265 -8.58 15.96 -18.73
CA GLU A 265 -7.65 16.54 -17.75
C GLU A 265 -8.05 16.24 -16.30
N MET A 266 -9.36 16.14 -16.04
CA MET A 266 -9.94 15.81 -14.75
C MET A 266 -10.68 14.48 -14.87
N ALA A 267 -10.08 13.43 -14.32
CA ALA A 267 -10.67 12.11 -14.26
C ALA A 267 -11.57 12.00 -13.02
N PRO A 268 -12.91 11.85 -13.17
CA PRO A 268 -13.78 11.69 -12.01
C PRO A 268 -13.48 10.37 -11.29
N LEU A 269 -13.48 10.42 -9.96
CA LEU A 269 -13.53 9.20 -9.16
C LEU A 269 -14.98 8.72 -9.08
N ALA A 270 -15.18 7.40 -9.15
CA ALA A 270 -16.50 6.80 -9.02
C ALA A 270 -16.47 5.60 -8.06
N PRO A 271 -17.59 5.30 -7.39
CA PRO A 271 -17.75 4.05 -6.66
C PRO A 271 -17.44 2.84 -7.56
N GLY A 272 -16.76 1.84 -7.00
CA GLY A 272 -16.37 0.64 -7.75
C GLY A 272 -15.22 0.85 -8.74
N MET A 273 -14.81 2.09 -9.03
CA MET A 273 -13.68 2.34 -9.93
C MET A 273 -12.45 1.59 -9.45
N ASN A 274 -11.73 0.97 -10.39
CA ASN A 274 -10.54 0.19 -10.14
C ASN A 274 -9.73 0.12 -11.43
N ARG A 275 -8.74 1.00 -11.56
CA ARG A 275 -7.95 1.16 -12.78
C ARG A 275 -6.48 0.99 -12.46
N LEU A 276 -5.74 0.34 -13.36
CA LEU A 276 -4.29 0.24 -13.33
C LEU A 276 -3.70 1.06 -14.48
N TYR A 277 -3.08 2.18 -14.14
CA TYR A 277 -2.36 3.06 -15.04
C TYR A 277 -0.93 2.59 -15.19
N PHE A 278 -0.44 2.51 -16.42
CA PHE A 278 0.94 2.10 -16.71
C PHE A 278 1.79 3.32 -17.03
N MET A 279 2.04 4.16 -16.02
CA MET A 279 2.91 5.32 -16.13
C MET A 279 3.72 5.47 -14.85
N SER A 280 5.03 5.31 -14.97
CA SER A 280 5.90 4.94 -13.86
C SER A 280 6.36 6.11 -12.98
N SER A 281 6.25 7.36 -13.44
CA SER A 281 6.93 8.48 -12.79
C SER A 281 6.22 9.83 -12.86
N MET A 282 5.05 9.95 -13.47
CA MET A 282 4.40 11.27 -13.58
C MET A 282 3.70 11.65 -12.26
N PRO A 283 3.95 12.86 -11.74
CA PRO A 283 3.19 13.37 -10.61
C PRO A 283 1.74 13.57 -11.04
N TRP A 284 0.82 13.26 -10.14
CA TRP A 284 -0.60 13.45 -10.39
C TRP A 284 -1.25 13.96 -9.10
N THR A 285 -2.39 14.64 -9.24
CA THR A 285 -3.04 15.33 -8.11
C THR A 285 -4.43 14.77 -7.89
N LEU A 286 -4.74 14.42 -6.65
CA LEU A 286 -6.11 14.20 -6.20
C LEU A 286 -6.69 15.54 -5.77
N LEU A 287 -7.72 15.99 -6.46
CA LEU A 287 -8.50 17.17 -6.13
C LEU A 287 -9.78 16.74 -5.40
N ASP A 288 -9.99 17.27 -4.20
CA ASP A 288 -11.23 17.12 -3.44
C ASP A 288 -11.91 18.49 -3.34
N ARG A 289 -12.99 18.68 -4.12
CA ARG A 289 -13.73 19.94 -4.14
C ARG A 289 -14.56 20.18 -2.87
N VAL A 290 -14.98 19.11 -2.19
CA VAL A 290 -15.79 19.22 -0.97
C VAL A 290 -14.93 19.69 0.19
N ARG A 291 -13.75 19.09 0.35
CA ARG A 291 -12.77 19.49 1.37
C ARG A 291 -11.92 20.70 0.95
N LYS A 292 -12.06 21.17 -0.30
CA LYS A 292 -11.25 22.26 -0.89
C LYS A 292 -9.75 22.01 -0.74
N ALA A 293 -9.35 20.76 -0.93
CA ALA A 293 -7.99 20.29 -0.73
C ALA A 293 -7.45 19.62 -2.00
N SER A 294 -6.13 19.69 -2.16
CA SER A 294 -5.42 19.00 -3.22
C SER A 294 -4.26 18.20 -2.64
N LEU A 295 -4.20 16.91 -2.93
CA LEU A 295 -3.09 16.04 -2.56
C LEU A 295 -2.28 15.70 -3.80
N VAL A 296 -1.02 16.13 -3.83
CA VAL A 296 -0.09 15.81 -4.92
C VAL A 296 0.64 14.52 -4.59
N HIS A 297 0.50 13.52 -5.44
CA HIS A 297 1.27 12.29 -5.36
C HIS A 297 2.52 12.41 -6.24
N LEU A 298 3.69 12.23 -5.63
CA LEU A 298 5.00 12.30 -6.30
C LEU A 298 5.63 10.89 -6.32
N PRO A 299 5.39 10.09 -7.37
CA PRO A 299 5.95 8.75 -7.45
C PRO A 299 7.42 8.81 -7.89
N GLU A 300 8.34 8.44 -6.99
CA GLU A 300 9.75 8.26 -7.33
C GLU A 300 10.10 6.77 -7.46
N ILE A 301 10.91 6.41 -8.46
CA ILE A 301 11.52 5.07 -8.59
C ILE A 301 13.03 5.28 -8.45
N GLY A 302 13.66 4.56 -7.53
CA GLY A 302 15.11 4.62 -7.33
C GLY A 302 15.87 4.10 -8.55
N THR A 303 17.06 4.65 -8.79
CA THR A 303 17.90 4.46 -9.98
C THR A 303 18.71 3.15 -10.01
N GLU A 304 18.64 2.30 -8.98
CA GLU A 304 19.41 1.05 -8.88
C GLU A 304 18.54 -0.18 -9.14
N VAL A 305 17.87 -0.22 -10.30
CA VAL A 305 17.23 -1.45 -10.78
C VAL A 305 18.01 -1.92 -12.01
N SER A 306 18.63 -3.10 -11.93
CA SER A 306 19.41 -3.69 -13.02
C SER A 306 18.54 -4.15 -14.21
N GLU A 307 17.21 -4.16 -14.05
CA GLU A 307 16.25 -4.73 -15.01
C GLU A 307 14.97 -3.88 -15.12
N PRO A 308 14.21 -3.95 -16.23
CA PRO A 308 13.04 -3.08 -16.42
C PRO A 308 11.95 -3.36 -15.39
N LEU A 309 11.79 -2.44 -14.43
CA LEU A 309 10.70 -2.46 -13.47
C LEU A 309 9.40 -2.07 -14.19
N GLN A 310 8.45 -3.00 -14.31
CA GLN A 310 7.08 -2.62 -14.69
C GLN A 310 6.44 -1.95 -13.48
N SER A 311 6.06 -0.69 -13.64
CA SER A 311 5.41 0.07 -12.57
C SER A 311 4.13 0.69 -13.07
N GLY A 312 3.16 0.73 -12.18
CA GLY A 312 1.85 1.30 -12.44
C GLY A 312 1.27 1.94 -11.19
N ALA A 313 0.27 2.79 -11.40
CA ALA A 313 -0.54 3.37 -10.33
C ALA A 313 -1.94 2.78 -10.42
N ARG A 314 -2.51 2.36 -9.30
CA ARG A 314 -3.87 1.88 -9.19
C ARG A 314 -4.71 2.90 -8.46
N VAL A 315 -5.89 3.20 -8.98
CA VAL A 315 -6.87 4.07 -8.33
C VAL A 315 -8.15 3.28 -8.13
N ALA A 316 -8.57 3.13 -6.87
CA ALA A 316 -9.79 2.44 -6.50
C ALA A 316 -10.58 3.16 -5.39
N GLY A 317 -11.67 3.85 -5.74
CA GLY A 317 -12.64 4.42 -4.78
C GLY A 317 -12.04 5.21 -3.61
N GLY A 318 -11.02 6.06 -3.83
CA GLY A 318 -10.32 6.81 -2.78
C GLY A 318 -9.03 6.14 -2.25
N ARG A 319 -8.72 4.93 -2.73
CA ARG A 319 -7.44 4.24 -2.52
C ARG A 319 -6.54 4.41 -3.74
N LEU A 320 -5.28 4.72 -3.47
CA LEU A 320 -4.22 4.92 -4.43
C LEU A 320 -3.14 3.90 -4.16
N GLU A 321 -2.61 3.22 -5.16
CA GLU A 321 -1.59 2.21 -4.92
C GLU A 321 -0.54 2.27 -6.02
N LYS A 322 0.71 2.53 -5.64
CA LYS A 322 1.83 2.35 -6.57
C LYS A 322 2.21 0.88 -6.56
N VAL A 323 2.18 0.23 -7.72
CA VAL A 323 2.54 -1.18 -7.91
C VAL A 323 3.82 -1.23 -8.73
N CYS A 324 4.77 -2.04 -8.27
CA CYS A 324 6.02 -2.35 -8.97
C CYS A 324 6.14 -3.87 -9.10
N ALA A 325 6.53 -4.34 -10.28
CA ALA A 325 6.90 -5.72 -10.54
C ALA A 325 8.31 -5.76 -11.14
N ALA A 326 9.15 -6.59 -10.54
CA ALA A 326 10.46 -6.94 -11.09
C ALA A 326 10.36 -8.38 -11.63
N ARG A 327 10.75 -8.56 -12.90
CA ARG A 327 10.93 -9.88 -13.52
C ARG A 327 12.32 -9.96 -14.12
N PRO A 328 13.06 -11.06 -13.94
CA PRO A 328 14.27 -11.32 -14.68
C PRO A 328 13.93 -11.54 -16.17
N ASN A 329 14.69 -10.93 -17.07
CA ASN A 329 14.71 -11.27 -18.48
C ASN A 329 15.29 -12.68 -18.64
N PHE A 330 14.44 -13.66 -18.94
CA PHE A 330 14.92 -14.94 -19.46
C PHE A 330 15.28 -14.72 -20.93
N GLY A 331 16.58 -14.53 -21.18
CA GLY A 331 17.18 -14.59 -22.52
C GLY A 331 17.41 -16.03 -22.97
#